data_AF-A8P024-F1
#
_entry.id   AF-A8P024-F1
#
_cell.length_a   1.000
_cell.length_b   1.000
_cell.length_c   1.000
_cell.angle_alpha   90.00
_cell.angle_beta   90.00
_cell.angle_gamma   90.00
#
_symmetry.space_group_name_H-M   'P 1'
#
loop_
_entity.id
_entity.type
_entity.pdbx_description
1 polymer ?
#
loop_
_entity_poly.entity_id
_entity_poly.type
_entity_poly.pdbx_seq_one_letter_code
_entity_poly.pdbx_strand_id
1 'polypeptide(L)'
;MPVQSKNAGNVAGGLKASINNPNVSEQAKDNARQRLEDEDLGDITDRESSSDKNEGNVIGGYKATLKNPRVSEEAKKKAEDVLKDKDI
;
A
#
# COMPACT_ATOMS: atom_id res chain seq x y z
N MET A 1 17.63 -12.73 25.81
CA MET A 1 16.23 -12.24 25.69
C MET A 1 15.94 -12.04 24.21
N PRO A 2 14.98 -12.74 23.58
CA PRO A 2 14.63 -12.49 22.20
C PRO A 2 13.76 -11.23 22.13
N VAL A 3 14.27 -10.19 21.48
CA VAL A 3 13.51 -8.96 21.23
C VAL A 3 12.46 -9.25 20.18
N GLN A 4 11.26 -9.59 20.66
CA GLN A 4 10.11 -9.93 19.85
C GLN A 4 9.76 -8.73 18.94
N SER A 5 9.90 -9.00 17.66
CA SER A 5 9.70 -8.16 16.49
C SER A 5 8.28 -7.59 16.42
N LYS A 6 8.05 -6.45 17.07
CA LYS A 6 6.81 -5.68 16.88
C LYS A 6 6.69 -5.01 15.50
N ASN A 7 7.70 -5.14 14.64
CA ASN A 7 7.82 -4.37 13.39
C ASN A 7 8.18 -5.24 12.18
N ALA A 8 7.71 -6.49 12.10
CA ALA A 8 7.95 -7.35 10.94
C ALA A 8 7.63 -6.62 9.62
N GLY A 9 6.46 -5.97 9.51
CA GLY A 9 6.11 -5.17 8.34
C GLY A 9 7.10 -4.04 8.00
N ASN A 10 7.61 -3.31 8.99
CA ASN A 10 8.55 -2.22 8.75
C ASN A 10 9.94 -2.75 8.33
N VAL A 11 10.36 -3.88 8.89
CA VAL A 11 11.61 -4.55 8.52
C VAL A 11 11.51 -5.05 7.08
N ALA A 12 10.42 -5.74 6.73
CA ALA A 12 10.15 -6.18 5.37
C ALA A 12 10.14 -5.02 4.37
N GLY A 13 9.47 -3.92 4.71
CA GLY A 13 9.45 -2.72 3.88
C GLY A 13 10.84 -2.11 3.67
N GLY A 14 11.67 -2.04 4.72
CA GLY A 14 13.04 -1.56 4.64
C GLY A 14 13.97 -2.45 3.80
N LEU A 15 13.82 -3.77 3.91
CA LEU A 15 14.55 -4.73 3.07
C LEU A 15 14.15 -4.58 1.59
N LYS A 16 12.85 -4.45 1.30
CA LYS A 16 12.34 -4.23 -0.07
C LYS A 16 12.81 -2.90 -0.67
N ALA A 17 12.86 -1.84 0.15
CA ALA A 17 13.42 -0.55 -0.28
C ALA A 17 14.92 -0.68 -0.62
N SER A 18 15.67 -1.45 0.18
CA SER A 18 17.09 -1.70 -0.08
C SER A 18 17.32 -2.47 -1.38
N ILE A 19 16.44 -3.42 -1.72
CA ILE A 19 16.50 -4.17 -2.99
C ILE A 19 16.30 -3.25 -4.20
N ASN A 20 15.39 -2.27 -4.10
CA ASN A 20 15.08 -1.35 -5.21
C ASN A 20 16.03 -0.14 -5.28
N ASN A 21 16.83 0.12 -4.23
CA ASN A 21 17.71 1.27 -4.20
C ASN A 21 18.94 1.04 -5.11
N PRO A 22 19.15 1.88 -6.14
CA PRO A 22 20.30 1.74 -7.05
C PRO A 22 21.65 2.03 -6.38
N ASN A 23 21.67 2.67 -5.21
CA ASN A 23 22.89 2.98 -4.45
C ASN A 23 23.35 1.82 -3.55
N VAL A 24 22.61 0.70 -3.54
CA VAL A 24 22.93 -0.48 -2.73
C VAL A 24 23.67 -1.50 -3.59
N SER A 25 24.66 -2.17 -3.02
CA SER A 25 25.43 -3.21 -3.71
C SER A 25 24.58 -4.47 -3.97
N GLU A 26 24.91 -5.20 -5.04
CA GLU A 26 24.17 -6.42 -5.41
C GLU A 26 24.17 -7.46 -4.29
N GLN A 27 25.30 -7.64 -3.59
CA GLN A 27 25.38 -8.54 -2.42
C GLN A 27 24.42 -8.14 -1.30
N ALA A 28 24.22 -6.84 -1.06
CA ALA A 28 23.31 -6.36 -0.04
C ALA A 28 21.85 -6.55 -0.45
N LYS A 29 21.53 -6.41 -1.76
CA LYS A 29 20.20 -6.73 -2.29
C LYS A 29 19.88 -8.22 -2.19
N ASP A 30 20.85 -9.07 -2.51
CA ASP A 30 20.69 -10.53 -2.43
C ASP A 30 20.43 -10.98 -0.99
N ASN A 31 21.21 -10.46 -0.04
CA ASN A 31 21.00 -10.72 1.37
C ASN A 31 19.64 -10.19 1.88
N ALA A 32 19.21 -9.03 1.38
CA ALA A 32 17.90 -8.48 1.72
C ALA A 32 16.74 -9.33 1.17
N ARG A 33 16.89 -9.93 -0.02
CA ARG A 33 15.93 -10.88 -0.59
C ARG A 33 15.85 -12.15 0.24
N GLN A 34 17.01 -12.73 0.55
CA GLN A 34 17.08 -13.94 1.36
C GLN A 34 16.40 -13.74 2.73
N ARG A 35 16.67 -12.63 3.42
CA ARG A 35 16.00 -12.29 4.69
C ARG A 35 14.50 -12.07 4.57
N LEU A 36 14.03 -11.56 3.43
CA LEU A 36 12.61 -11.36 3.18
C LEU A 36 11.87 -12.70 3.01
N GLU A 37 12.56 -13.69 2.43
CA GLU A 37 12.05 -15.04 2.18
C GLU A 37 12.17 -15.95 3.42
N ASP A 38 13.34 -15.99 4.08
CA ASP A 38 13.60 -16.82 5.27
C ASP A 38 12.65 -16.54 6.44
N GLU A 39 12.22 -15.28 6.59
CA GLU A 39 11.46 -14.83 7.75
C GLU A 39 9.96 -14.69 7.45
N ASP A 40 9.48 -15.25 6.32
CA ASP A 40 8.09 -15.18 5.83
C ASP A 40 7.53 -13.73 5.79
N LEU A 41 8.44 -12.75 5.76
CA LEU A 41 8.17 -11.32 5.76
C LEU A 41 7.53 -10.86 4.44
N GLY A 42 7.79 -11.58 3.35
CA GLY A 42 7.13 -11.39 2.06
C GLY A 42 5.60 -11.46 2.19
N ASP A 43 5.08 -12.54 2.78
CA ASP A 43 3.64 -12.81 2.92
C ASP A 43 2.93 -11.81 3.87
N ILE A 44 3.63 -11.28 4.88
CA ILE A 44 3.12 -10.22 5.75
C ILE A 44 2.93 -8.90 4.97
N THR A 45 3.85 -8.59 4.04
CA THR A 45 3.74 -7.38 3.21
C THR A 45 2.78 -7.53 2.04
N ASP A 46 2.58 -8.74 1.50
CA ASP A 46 1.58 -8.99 0.47
C ASP A 46 0.15 -8.92 1.03
N ARG A 47 -0.07 -9.31 2.30
CA ARG A 47 -1.33 -9.00 3.02
C ARG A 47 -1.53 -7.51 3.31
N GLU A 48 -0.49 -6.68 3.25
CA GLU A 48 -0.56 -5.21 3.29
C GLU A 48 -0.73 -4.58 1.91
N SER A 49 -0.20 -5.23 0.87
CA SER A 49 -0.22 -4.79 -0.53
C SER A 49 -1.38 -5.38 -1.34
N SER A 50 -2.25 -6.17 -0.70
CA SER A 50 -3.47 -6.70 -1.31
C SER A 50 -4.41 -5.53 -1.61
N SER A 51 -4.74 -5.36 -2.89
CA SER A 51 -5.49 -4.28 -3.54
C SER A 51 -6.80 -3.85 -2.86
N ASP A 52 -7.32 -4.61 -1.91
CA ASP A 52 -8.63 -4.42 -1.28
C ASP A 52 -8.69 -3.29 -0.23
N LYS A 53 -7.55 -2.86 0.33
CA LYS A 53 -7.56 -1.97 1.52
C LYS A 53 -7.93 -0.51 1.24
N ASN A 54 -7.97 -0.07 -0.01
CA ASN A 54 -8.22 1.34 -0.34
C ASN A 54 -9.57 1.60 -1.01
N GLU A 55 -10.40 0.60 -1.26
CA GLU A 55 -11.70 0.87 -1.90
C GLU A 55 -12.58 1.76 -1.05
N GLY A 56 -12.69 1.49 0.26
CA GLY A 56 -13.45 2.34 1.18
C GLY A 56 -12.91 3.78 1.25
N ASN A 57 -11.59 3.96 1.20
CA ASN A 57 -10.96 5.28 1.18
C ASN A 57 -11.22 6.03 -0.13
N VAL A 58 -11.18 5.31 -1.25
CA VAL A 58 -11.47 5.83 -2.59
C VAL A 58 -12.94 6.24 -2.69
N ILE A 59 -13.87 5.37 -2.27
CA ILE A 59 -15.32 5.63 -2.18
C ILE A 59 -15.58 6.84 -1.27
N GLY A 60 -14.93 6.89 -0.10
CA GLY A 60 -15.02 8.02 0.82
C GLY A 60 -14.55 9.33 0.20
N GLY A 61 -13.47 9.30 -0.58
CA GLY A 61 -12.96 10.43 -1.35
C GLY A 61 -13.98 10.93 -2.37
N TYR A 62 -14.57 10.05 -3.19
CA TYR A 62 -15.61 10.42 -4.15
C TYR A 62 -16.89 10.93 -3.49
N LYS A 63 -17.26 10.38 -2.32
CA LYS A 63 -18.38 10.90 -1.54
C LYS A 63 -18.11 12.30 -0.98
N ALA A 64 -16.85 12.58 -0.63
CA ALA A 64 -16.42 13.89 -0.19
C ALA A 64 -16.40 14.91 -1.34
N THR A 65 -16.00 14.52 -2.55
CA THR A 65 -16.08 15.41 -3.72
C THR A 65 -17.54 15.79 -4.01
N LEU A 66 -18.48 14.84 -3.96
CA LEU A 66 -19.91 15.16 -4.14
C LEU A 66 -20.45 16.20 -3.14
N LYS A 67 -20.00 16.16 -1.88
CA LYS A 67 -20.43 17.10 -0.83
C LYS A 67 -19.69 18.43 -0.82
N ASN A 68 -18.54 18.54 -1.50
CA ASN A 68 -17.72 19.73 -1.45
C ASN A 68 -18.27 20.80 -2.43
N PRO A 69 -18.66 21.99 -1.95
CA PRO A 69 -19.19 23.05 -2.82
C PRO A 69 -18.10 23.71 -3.69
N ARG A 70 -16.81 23.44 -3.44
CA ARG A 70 -15.68 24.00 -4.18
C ARG A 70 -15.23 23.17 -5.39
N VAL A 71 -15.77 21.98 -5.59
CA VAL A 71 -15.45 21.17 -6.78
C VAL A 71 -16.39 21.48 -7.93
N SER A 72 -15.88 21.30 -9.15
CA SER A 72 -16.64 21.48 -10.39
C SER A 72 -17.70 20.40 -10.58
N GLU A 73 -18.75 20.74 -11.32
CA GLU A 73 -19.85 19.82 -11.65
C GLU A 73 -19.36 18.58 -12.43
N GLU A 74 -18.36 18.73 -13.31
CA GLU A 74 -17.74 17.60 -14.01
C GLU A 74 -17.05 16.62 -13.03
N ALA A 75 -16.34 17.14 -12.03
CA ALA A 75 -15.66 16.32 -11.03
C ALA A 75 -16.67 15.57 -10.14
N LYS A 76 -17.81 16.20 -9.82
CA LYS A 76 -18.91 15.56 -9.11
C LYS A 76 -19.54 14.45 -9.94
N LYS A 77 -19.86 14.72 -11.21
CA LYS A 77 -20.46 13.71 -12.10
C LYS A 77 -19.57 12.47 -12.25
N LYS A 78 -18.25 12.67 -12.37
CA LYS A 78 -17.29 11.56 -12.43
C LYS A 78 -17.21 10.78 -11.11
N ALA A 79 -17.29 11.48 -9.97
CA ALA A 79 -17.35 10.83 -8.67
C ALA A 79 -18.62 10.00 -8.49
N GLU A 80 -19.76 10.50 -8.97
CA GLU A 80 -21.05 9.80 -8.93
C GLU A 80 -21.04 8.53 -9.80
N ASP A 81 -20.48 8.63 -11.02
CA ASP A 81 -20.37 7.50 -11.95
C ASP A 81 -19.51 6.37 -11.35
N VAL A 82 -18.38 6.72 -10.74
CA VAL A 82 -17.49 5.74 -10.07
C VAL A 82 -18.14 5.12 -8.83
N LEU A 83 -18.96 5.87 -8.09
CA LEU A 83 -19.71 5.32 -6.95
C LEU A 83 -20.79 4.33 -7.42
N LYS A 84 -21.48 4.68 -8.51
CA LYS A 84 -22.53 3.85 -9.11
C LYS A 84 -21.99 2.56 -9.75
N ASP A 85 -20.85 2.65 -10.44
CA ASP A 85 -20.13 1.49 -10.99
C ASP A 85 -19.70 0.51 -9.89
N LYS A 86 -19.38 1.04 -8.70
CA LYS A 86 -19.02 0.24 -7.52
C LYS A 86 -20.23 -0.35 -6.76
N ASP A 87 -21.47 -0.13 -7.22
CA ASP A 87 -22.72 -0.61 -6.60
C ASP A 87 -22.94 -0.08 -5.15
N ILE A 88 -22.55 1.18 -4.88
CA ILE A 88 -22.60 1.81 -3.53
C ILE A 88 -23.29 3.17 -3.53
#